data_AF-A0A455T572-F1
#
_entry.id   AF-A0A455T572-F1
#
_cell.length_a   1.000
_cell.length_b   1.000
_cell.length_c   1.000
_cell.angle_alpha   90.00
_cell.angle_beta   90.00
_cell.angle_gamma   90.00
#
_symmetry.space_group_name_H-M   'P 1'
#
loop_
_entity.id
_entity.type
_entity.pdbx_description
1 polymer ?
#
loop_
_entity_poly.entity_id
_entity_poly.type
_entity_poly.pdbx_seq_one_letter_code
_entity_poly.pdbx_strand_id
1 'polypeptide(L)' 'MHRLSLQAQLSYHVVREIFVDPYKPVSSDTINRLAEALGVPVTEIIEDVPREQAEKERQRLRRRTFEDKTSPS' A
#
# COMPACT_ATOMS: atom_id res chain seq x y z
N MET A 1 7.81 6.38 5.34
CA MET A 1 7.82 4.90 5.42
C MET A 1 8.54 4.37 6.66
N HIS A 2 9.81 4.70 6.92
CA HIS A 2 10.55 4.16 8.08
C HIS A 2 9.89 4.45 9.44
N ARG A 3 9.41 5.69 9.66
CA ARG A 3 8.68 6.04 10.88
C ARG A 3 7.39 5.22 11.06
N LEU A 4 6.61 5.05 9.99
CA LEU A 4 5.38 4.27 10.02
C LEU A 4 5.65 2.78 10.31
N SER A 5 6.71 2.20 9.72
CA SER A 5 7.09 0.81 10.02
C SER A 5 7.43 0.61 11.50
N LEU A 6 8.11 1.57 12.13
CA LEU A 6 8.41 1.52 13.57
C LEU A 6 7.14 1.62 14.41
N GLN A 7 6.26 2.58 14.11
CA GLN A 7 5.02 2.80 14.87
C GLN A 7 4.03 1.62 14.73
N ALA A 8 3.87 1.08 13.52
CA ALA A 8 2.99 -0.05 13.25
C ALA A 8 3.60 -1.40 13.66
N GLN A 9 4.88 -1.43 14.08
CA GLN A 9 5.63 -2.65 14.37
C GLN A 9 5.59 -3.65 13.19
N LEU A 10 5.69 -3.11 11.98
CA LEU A 10 5.73 -3.87 10.73
C LEU A 10 7.12 -3.74 10.11
N SER A 11 7.54 -4.73 9.32
CA SER A 11 8.78 -4.58 8.57
C SER A 11 8.64 -3.45 7.55
N TYR A 12 9.73 -2.71 7.32
CA TYR A 12 9.76 -1.67 6.28
C TYR A 12 9.33 -2.21 4.91
N HIS A 13 9.69 -3.47 4.63
CA HIS A 13 9.33 -4.14 3.38
C HIS A 13 7.81 -4.27 3.22
N VAL A 14 7.10 -4.72 4.25
CA VAL A 14 5.62 -4.84 4.22
C VAL A 14 4.98 -3.49 3.94
N VAL A 15 5.37 -2.45 4.69
CA VAL A 15 4.82 -1.10 4.49
C VAL A 15 5.12 -0.60 3.07
N ARG A 16 6.34 -0.82 2.57
CA ARG A 16 6.75 -0.45 1.21
C ARG A 16 5.95 -1.17 0.13
N GLU A 17 5.71 -2.47 0.29
CA GLU A 17 4.93 -3.24 -0.69
C GLU A 17 3.48 -2.78 -0.77
N ILE A 18 2.85 -2.49 0.37
CA ILE A 18 1.48 -1.94 0.41
C ILE A 18 1.42 -0.57 -0.27
N PHE A 19 2.42 0.29 -0.05
CA PHE A 19 2.47 1.60 -0.71
C PHE A 19 2.67 1.51 -2.22
N VAL A 20 3.42 0.50 -2.69
CA VAL A 20 3.66 0.29 -4.13
C VAL A 20 2.45 -0.37 -4.81
N ASP A 21 1.80 -1.33 -4.13
CA ASP A 21 0.61 -2.01 -4.60
C ASP A 21 -0.45 -2.03 -3.49
N PRO A 22 -1.34 -1.01 -3.43
CA PRO A 22 -2.39 -0.92 -2.41
C PRO A 22 -3.43 -2.04 -2.55
N TYR A 23 -3.42 -2.76 -3.67
CA TYR A 23 -4.31 -3.88 -3.91
C TYR A 23 -3.69 -5.25 -3.61
N LYS A 24 -2.49 -5.28 -3.02
CA LYS A 24 -1.85 -6.52 -2.55
C LYS A 24 -2.70 -7.13 -1.42
N PRO A 25 -2.89 -8.47 -1.40
CA PRO A 25 -3.51 -9.14 -0.26
C PRO A 25 -2.72 -8.92 1.03
N VAL A 26 -3.41 -8.49 2.08
CA VAL A 26 -2.85 -8.26 3.42
C VAL A 26 -3.79 -8.81 4.49
N SER A 27 -3.26 -9.14 5.67
CA SER A 27 -4.08 -9.58 6.80
C SER A 27 -4.82 -8.40 7.42
N SER A 28 -5.98 -8.66 8.03
CA SER A 28 -6.71 -7.66 8.82
C SER A 28 -5.86 -7.11 9.98
N ASP A 29 -5.03 -7.93 10.62
CA ASP A 29 -4.07 -7.50 11.66
C ASP A 29 -3.07 -6.46 11.13
N THR A 30 -2.56 -6.64 9.90
CA THR A 30 -1.66 -5.68 9.27
C THR A 30 -2.36 -4.33 9.06
N ILE A 31 -3.61 -4.35 8.59
CA ILE A 31 -4.40 -3.13 8.37
C ILE A 31 -4.70 -2.44 9.70
N ASN A 32 -5.07 -3.19 10.75
CA ASN A 32 -5.33 -2.64 12.08
C ASN A 32 -4.11 -1.91 12.64
N ARG A 33 -2.91 -2.52 12.55
CA ARG A 33 -1.66 -1.89 13.02
C ARG A 33 -1.32 -0.63 12.24
N LEU A 34 -1.59 -0.60 10.94
CA LEU A 34 -1.42 0.60 10.12
C LEU A 34 -2.40 1.70 10.56
N ALA A 35 -3.67 1.36 10.78
CA ALA A 35 -4.71 2.28 11.26
C ALA A 35 -4.35 2.89 12.62
N GLU A 36 -3.96 2.05 13.59
CA GLU A 36 -3.50 2.50 14.91
C GLU A 36 -2.29 3.42 14.83
N ALA A 37 -1.29 3.07 14.01
CA ALA A 37 -0.08 3.89 13.84
C ALA A 37 -0.35 5.23 13.15
N LEU A 38 -1.36 5.29 12.27
CA LEU A 38 -1.79 6.49 11.58
C LEU A 38 -2.79 7.33 12.40
N GLY A 39 -3.39 6.76 13.45
CA GLY A 39 -4.42 7.42 14.26
C GLY A 39 -5.74 7.62 13.51
N VAL A 40 -6.06 6.73 12.56
CA VAL A 40 -7.28 6.77 11.75
C VAL A 40 -8.07 5.47 11.91
N PRO A 41 -9.40 5.45 11.72
CA PRO A 41 -10.14 4.20 11.67
C PRO A 41 -9.79 3.40 10.41
N VAL A 42 -9.90 2.07 10.49
CA VAL A 42 -9.60 1.14 9.38
C VAL A 42 -10.39 1.45 8.11
N THR A 43 -11.61 1.99 8.25
CA THR A 43 -12.47 2.39 7.12
C THR A 43 -11.91 3.55 6.30
N GLU A 44 -10.95 4.32 6.83
CA GLU A 44 -10.23 5.36 6.08
C GLU A 44 -9.03 4.78 5.30
N ILE A 45 -8.69 3.51 5.53
CA ILE A 45 -7.64 2.78 4.78
C ILE A 45 -8.25 1.89 3.70
N ILE A 46 -9.42 1.29 3.97
CA ILE A 46 -10.09 0.36 3.07
C ILE A 46 -11.23 1.07 2.33
N GLU A 47 -11.19 1.02 1.01
CA GLU A 47 -12.23 1.54 0.13
C GLU A 47 -12.89 0.41 -0.66
N ASP A 48 -14.20 0.50 -0.87
CA ASP A 48 -14.92 -0.38 -1.80
C ASP A 48 -14.69 0.09 -3.24
N VAL A 49 -13.72 -0.54 -3.90
CA VAL A 49 -13.33 -0.19 -5.27
C VAL A 49 -13.87 -1.22 -6.26
N PRO A 50 -14.66 -0.80 -7.29
CA PRO A 50 -15.12 -1.70 -8.33
C PRO A 50 -13.96 -2.42 -9.03
N ARG A 51 -14.14 -3.71 -9.33
CA ARG A 51 -13.09 -4.56 -9.91
C ARG A 51 -12.44 -3.97 -11.16
N GLU A 52 -13.23 -3.42 -12.08
CA GLU A 52 -12.70 -2.82 -13.31
C GLU A 52 -11.80 -1.60 -13.04
N GLN A 53 -12.15 -0.80 -12.03
CA GLN A 53 -11.33 0.34 -11.60
C GLN A 53 -10.03 -0.16 -11.00
N ALA A 54 -10.10 -1.13 -10.08
CA ALA A 54 -8.92 -1.74 -9.47
C ALA A 54 -7.96 -2.33 -10.51
N GLU A 55 -8.47 -3.01 -11.54
CA GLU A 55 -7.66 -3.56 -12.63
C GLU A 55 -6.98 -2.46 -13.45
N LYS A 56 -7.69 -1.38 -13.80
CA LYS A 56 -7.13 -0.21 -14.51
C LYS A 56 -6.02 0.48 -13.70
N GLU A 57 -6.22 0.65 -12.41
CA GLU A 57 -5.24 1.28 -11.52
C GLU A 57 -3.99 0.41 -11.34
N ARG A 58 -4.15 -0.91 -11.12
CA ARG A 58 -3.00 -1.84 -11.09
C ARG A 58 -2.19 -1.81 -12.38
N GLN A 59 -2.84 -1.72 -13.54
CA GLN A 59 -2.13 -1.60 -14.82
C GLN A 59 -1.30 -0.31 -14.90
N ARG A 60 -1.83 0.82 -14.41
CA ARG A 60 -1.12 2.10 -14.36
C ARG A 60 0.08 2.03 -13.40
N LEU A 61 -0.07 1.44 -12.22
CA LEU A 61 1.00 1.27 -11.24
C LEU A 61 2.15 0.42 -11.79
N ARG A 62 1.83 -0.66 -12.52
CA ARG A 62 2.82 -1.52 -13.21
C ARG A 62 3.58 -0.78 -14.30
N ARG A 63 2.91 0.08 -15.08
CA ARG A 63 3.58 0.91 -16.10
C ARG A 63 4.54 1.91 -15.45
N ARG A 64 4.10 2.61 -14.41
CA ARG A 64 4.92 3.58 -13.68
C ARG A 64 6.17 2.95 -13.05
N THR A 65 6.02 1.78 -12.42
CA THR A 65 7.16 1.04 -11.85
C THR A 65 8.13 0.50 -12.90
N PHE A 66 7.67 0.31 -14.15
CA PHE A 66 8.53 -0.06 -15.26
C PHE A 66 9.33 1.15 -15.76
N GLU A 67 8.67 2.30 -15.96
CA GLU A 67 9.29 3.54 -16.44
C GLU A 67 10.37 4.09 -15.47
N ASP A 68 10.11 4.00 -14.17
CA ASP A 68 11.04 4.42 -13.10
C ASP A 68 12.32 3.54 -13.06
N LYS A 69 12.23 2.27 -13.49
CA LYS A 69 13.39 1.37 -13.58
C LYS A 69 14.22 1.56 -14.84
N THR A 70 13.60 2.06 -15.91
CA THR A 70 14.25 2.26 -17.22
C THR A 70 14.88 3.64 -17.40
N SER A 71 14.68 4.54 -16.44
CA SER A 71 15.25 5.89 -16.45
C SER A 71 16.14 6.09 -15.23
N PRO A 72 17.41 5.63 -15.23
CA PRO A 72 18.32 5.93 -14.15
C PRO A 72 18.72 7.41 -14.27
N SER A 73 18.45 8.18 -13.21
CA SER A 73 19.06 9.49 -13.00
C SER A 73 20.56 9.38 -12.74
#